data_AF-A0A9D8E3M2-F1
#
_entry.id   AF-A0A9D8E3M2-F1
#
_cell.length_a   1.000
_cell.length_b   1.000
_cell.length_c   1.000
_cell.angle_alpha   90.00
_cell.angle_beta   90.00
_cell.angle_gamma   90.00
#
_symmetry.space_group_name_H-M   'P 1'
#
loop_
_entity.id
_entity.type
_entity.pdbx_description
1 polymer ?
#
loop_
_entity_poly.entity_id
_entity_poly.type
_entity_poly.pdbx_seq_one_letter_code
_entity_poly.pdbx_strand_id
1 'polypeptide(L)'
;MPRMQVYLPEDVYRLVKELGLPASELLQSAVRIEARRRRLLEATDEYLSELIAEVGEPTPEEAAEADALVLRLAGRHDLAAS
;
A
#
# COMPACT_ATOMS: atom_id res chain seq x y z
N MET A 1 -22.21 -15.95 -11.93
CA MET A 1 -20.98 -15.67 -11.17
C MET A 1 -20.82 -16.72 -10.08
N PRO A 2 -19.59 -17.12 -9.70
CA PRO A 2 -19.37 -18.01 -8.57
C PRO A 2 -19.87 -17.36 -7.27
N ARG A 3 -20.49 -18.16 -6.39
CA ARG A 3 -21.01 -17.69 -5.09
C ARG A 3 -19.98 -18.00 -4.00
N MET A 4 -19.59 -16.97 -3.25
CA MET A 4 -18.73 -17.09 -2.07
C MET A 4 -19.54 -16.76 -0.83
N GLN A 5 -19.50 -17.63 0.19
CA GLN A 5 -20.04 -17.34 1.51
C GLN A 5 -18.93 -16.79 2.40
N VAL A 6 -19.18 -15.66 3.04
CA VAL A 6 -18.19 -14.97 3.90
C VAL A 6 -18.85 -14.70 5.24
N TYR A 7 -18.13 -15.02 6.32
CA TYR A 7 -18.55 -14.69 7.67
C TYR A 7 -18.11 -13.26 7.99
N LEU A 8 -19.04 -12.46 8.49
CA LEU A 8 -18.77 -11.10 8.93
C LEU A 8 -18.76 -11.06 10.45
N PRO A 9 -17.86 -10.27 11.05
CA PRO A 9 -18.01 -9.85 12.44
C PRO A 9 -19.40 -9.22 12.68
N GLU A 10 -19.95 -9.43 13.87
CA GLU A 10 -21.33 -9.06 14.21
C GLU A 10 -21.59 -7.55 14.07
N ASP A 11 -20.63 -6.72 14.46
CA ASP A 11 -20.66 -5.27 14.31
C ASP A 11 -20.73 -4.84 12.84
N VAL A 12 -19.90 -5.45 11.98
CA VAL A 12 -19.90 -5.19 10.53
C VAL A 12 -21.20 -5.65 9.89
N TYR A 13 -21.73 -6.80 10.30
CA TYR A 13 -23.02 -7.31 9.82
C TYR A 13 -24.15 -6.33 10.14
N ARG A 14 -24.23 -5.82 11.38
CA ARG A 14 -25.24 -4.84 11.79
C ARG A 14 -25.14 -3.57 10.96
N LEU A 15 -23.93 -3.03 10.79
CA LEU A 15 -23.71 -1.83 9.96
C LEU A 15 -24.24 -2.00 8.52
N VAL A 16 -23.95 -3.15 7.89
CA VAL A 16 -24.46 -3.45 6.55
C VAL A 16 -25.99 -3.45 6.52
N LYS A 17 -26.63 -4.02 7.55
CA LYS A 17 -28.09 -4.11 7.63
C LYS A 17 -28.75 -2.78 7.93
N GLU A 18 -28.25 -2.04 8.89
CA GLU A 18 -28.79 -0.75 9.33
C GLU A 18 -28.71 0.30 8.21
N LEU A 19 -27.60 0.31 7.47
CA LEU A 19 -27.36 1.28 6.40
C LEU A 19 -27.78 0.77 5.00
N GLY A 20 -28.30 -0.45 4.89
CA GLY A 20 -28.73 -1.04 3.62
C GLY A 20 -27.60 -1.18 2.59
N LEU A 21 -26.37 -1.45 3.04
CA LEU A 21 -25.19 -1.41 2.17
C LEU A 21 -25.14 -2.61 1.20
N PRO A 22 -24.66 -2.40 -0.04
CA PRO A 22 -24.45 -3.48 -1.00
C PRO A 22 -23.16 -4.24 -0.66
N ALA A 23 -23.23 -5.10 0.36
CA ALA A 23 -22.07 -5.82 0.90
C ALA A 23 -21.25 -6.57 -0.16
N SER A 24 -21.91 -7.20 -1.15
CA SER A 24 -21.21 -7.90 -2.22
C SER A 24 -20.39 -6.96 -3.11
N GLU A 25 -20.88 -5.75 -3.42
CA GLU A 25 -20.16 -4.79 -4.25
C GLU A 25 -19.01 -4.12 -3.49
N LEU A 26 -19.24 -3.80 -2.21
CA LEU A 26 -18.21 -3.28 -1.31
C LEU A 26 -17.08 -4.30 -1.14
N LEU A 27 -17.41 -5.57 -0.88
CA LEU A 27 -16.42 -6.64 -0.77
C LEU A 27 -15.64 -6.82 -2.07
N GLN A 28 -16.32 -6.86 -3.22
CA GLN A 28 -15.64 -6.97 -4.51
C GLN A 28 -14.67 -5.81 -4.76
N SER A 29 -15.07 -4.58 -4.42
CA SER A 29 -14.22 -3.40 -4.58
C SER A 29 -13.02 -3.44 -3.65
N ALA A 30 -13.23 -3.77 -2.37
CA ALA A 30 -12.17 -3.93 -1.39
C ALA A 30 -11.15 -5.02 -1.81
N VAL A 31 -11.64 -6.18 -2.27
CA VAL A 31 -10.79 -7.27 -2.76
C VAL A 31 -9.97 -6.84 -3.97
N ARG A 32 -10.54 -6.08 -4.92
CA ARG A 32 -9.79 -5.57 -6.08
C ARG A 32 -8.69 -4.58 -5.67
N ILE A 33 -8.99 -3.67 -4.75
CA ILE A 33 -8.02 -2.69 -4.23
C ILE A 33 -6.86 -3.41 -3.54
N GLU A 34 -7.17 -4.34 -2.64
CA GLU A 34 -6.16 -5.09 -1.89
C GLU A 34 -5.33 -5.99 -2.81
N ALA A 35 -5.96 -6.68 -3.76
CA ALA A 35 -5.24 -7.49 -4.74
C ALA A 35 -4.29 -6.63 -5.59
N ARG A 36 -4.73 -5.44 -6.02
CA ARG A 36 -3.86 -4.51 -6.75
C ARG A 36 -2.70 -4.04 -5.89
N ARG A 37 -2.94 -3.69 -4.63
CA ARG A 37 -1.90 -3.27 -3.68
C ARG A 37 -0.84 -4.37 -3.53
N ARG A 38 -1.26 -5.62 -3.30
CA ARG A 38 -0.33 -6.75 -3.14
C ARG A 38 0.53 -6.99 -4.37
N ARG A 39 -0.06 -6.96 -5.56
CA ARG A 39 0.70 -7.11 -6.81
C ARG A 39 1.72 -5.99 -7.01
N LEU A 40 1.40 -4.76 -6.63
CA LEU A 40 2.35 -3.65 -6.71
C LEU A 40 3.50 -3.81 -5.72
N LEU A 41 3.22 -4.28 -4.51
CA LEU A 41 4.27 -4.58 -3.52
C LEU A 41 5.18 -5.70 -4.03
N GLU A 42 4.60 -6.80 -4.51
CA GLU A 42 5.35 -7.92 -5.10
C GLU A 42 6.23 -7.47 -6.27
N ALA A 43 5.69 -6.67 -7.20
CA ALA A 43 6.47 -6.10 -8.29
C ALA A 43 7.56 -5.13 -7.82
N THR A 44 7.34 -4.43 -6.70
CA THR A 44 8.35 -3.55 -6.10
C THR A 44 9.46 -4.38 -5.48
N ASP A 45 9.13 -5.45 -4.78
CA ASP A 45 10.11 -6.36 -4.18
C ASP A 45 10.96 -7.05 -5.27
N GLU A 46 10.33 -7.50 -6.37
CA GLU A 46 11.02 -8.04 -7.55
C GLU A 46 11.97 -6.99 -8.14
N TYR A 47 11.48 -5.79 -8.42
CA TYR A 47 12.29 -4.70 -8.95
C TYR A 47 13.48 -4.34 -8.06
N LEU A 48 13.27 -4.23 -6.74
CA LEU A 48 14.35 -3.94 -5.79
C LEU A 48 15.39 -5.06 -5.79
N SER A 49 14.96 -6.32 -5.87
CA SER A 49 15.88 -7.46 -5.94
C SER A 49 16.75 -7.44 -7.20
N GLU A 50 16.16 -7.09 -8.34
CA GLU A 50 16.89 -6.94 -9.60
C GLU A 50 17.88 -5.77 -9.54
N LEU A 51 17.45 -4.63 -8.98
CA LEU A 51 18.28 -3.45 -8.85
C LEU A 51 19.48 -3.69 -7.93
N ILE A 52 19.26 -4.34 -6.78
CA ILE A 52 20.34 -4.73 -5.86
C ILE A 52 21.29 -5.72 -6.53
N ALA A 53 20.78 -6.64 -7.35
CA ALA A 53 21.64 -7.55 -8.10
C ALA A 53 22.50 -6.81 -9.16
N GLU A 54 21.99 -5.73 -9.74
CA GLU A 54 22.72 -4.90 -10.71
C GLU A 54 23.76 -3.98 -10.06
N VAL A 55 23.40 -3.29 -8.97
CA VAL A 55 24.21 -2.20 -8.40
C VAL A 55 24.85 -2.52 -7.05
N GLY A 56 24.46 -3.63 -6.42
CA GLY A 56 24.85 -4.01 -5.06
C GLY A 56 23.91 -3.47 -3.98
N GLU A 57 24.02 -4.04 -2.77
CA GLU A 57 23.32 -3.53 -1.59
C GLU A 57 23.89 -2.16 -1.17
N PRO A 58 23.04 -1.18 -0.81
CA PRO A 58 23.52 0.10 -0.30
C PRO A 58 24.25 -0.10 1.03
N THR A 59 25.37 0.61 1.19
CA THR A 59 26.08 0.66 2.47
C THR A 59 25.31 1.50 3.49
N PRO A 60 25.54 1.29 4.81
CA PRO A 60 24.92 2.12 5.84
C PRO A 60 25.25 3.62 5.71
N GLU A 61 26.44 3.96 5.20
CA GLU A 61 26.87 5.33 4.98
C GLU A 61 26.09 5.98 3.83
N GLU A 62 25.92 5.27 2.71
CA GLU A 62 25.11 5.73 1.58
C GLU A 62 23.63 5.89 1.95
N ALA A 63 23.10 4.96 2.76
CA ALA A 63 21.73 5.07 3.27
C ALA A 63 21.55 6.32 4.16
N ALA A 64 22.50 6.59 5.06
CA ALA A 64 22.46 7.78 5.91
C ALA A 64 22.59 9.09 5.11
N GLU A 65 23.41 9.10 4.05
CA GLU A 65 23.50 10.24 3.14
C GLU A 65 22.19 10.47 2.38
N ALA A 66 21.56 9.41 1.90
CA ALA A 66 20.26 9.47 1.22
C ALA A 66 19.16 10.02 2.16
N ASP A 67 19.09 9.56 3.41
CA ASP A 67 18.14 10.08 4.40
C ASP A 67 18.35 11.58 4.66
N ALA A 68 19.62 12.00 4.83
CA ALA A 68 19.96 13.40 5.02
C ALA A 68 19.59 14.28 3.80
N LEU A 69 19.68 13.72 2.59
CA LEU A 69 19.24 14.38 1.37
C LEU A 69 17.70 14.55 1.35
N VAL A 70 16.94 13.50 1.66
CA VAL A 70 15.46 13.55 1.70
C VAL A 70 14.98 14.60 2.69
N LEU A 71 15.53 14.62 3.91
CA LEU A 71 15.18 15.60 4.94
C LEU A 71 15.48 17.04 4.48
N ARG A 72 16.60 17.25 3.79
CA ARG A 72 16.97 18.56 3.24
C ARG A 72 16.00 19.01 2.14
N LEU A 73 15.59 18.10 1.27
CA LEU A 73 14.64 18.41 0.20
C LEU A 73 13.24 18.70 0.77
N ALA A 74 12.76 17.90 1.72
CA ALA A 74 11.48 18.12 2.38
C ALA A 74 11.43 19.50 3.08
N GLY A 75 12.47 19.85 3.84
CA GLY A 75 12.55 21.16 4.51
C GLY A 75 12.62 22.35 3.53
N ARG A 76 13.14 22.15 2.31
CA ARG A 76 13.11 23.18 1.25
C ARG A 76 11.73 23.33 0.61
N HIS A 77 10.97 22.25 0.51
CA HIS A 77 9.61 22.29 -0.01
C HIS A 77 8.66 23.02 0.95
N ASP A 78 8.82 22.86 2.27
CA ASP A 78 7.99 23.56 3.26
C ASP A 78 8.24 25.08 3.28
N LEU A 79 9.50 25.50 3.07
CA LEU A 79 9.87 26.93 2.96
C LEU A 79 9.42 27.57 1.64
N ALA A 80 9.24 26.78 0.57
CA ALA A 80 8.73 27.26 -0.72
C ALA A 80 7.20 27.27 -0.81
N ALA A 81 6.51 26.58 0.12
CA ALA A 81 5.06 26.52 0.22
C ALA A 81 4.46 27.52 1.24
N SER A 82 5.30 28.33 1.91
CA SER A 82 4.93 29.43 2.83
C SER A 82 5.17 30.80 2.20
#